data_AF-A0A285XV11-F1
#
_entry.id   AF-A0A285XV11-F1
#
_cell.length_a   1.000
_cell.length_b   1.000
_cell.length_c   1.000
_cell.angle_alpha   90.00
_cell.angle_beta   90.00
_cell.angle_gamma   90.00
#
_symmetry.space_group_name_H-M   'P 1'
#
loop_
_entity.id
_entity.type
_entity.pdbx_description
1 polymer ?
#
loop_
_entity_poly.entity_id
_entity_poly.type
_entity_poly.pdbx_seq_one_letter_code
_entity_poly.pdbx_strand_id
1 'polypeptide(L)'
;MHTFTRGVVGAAVALASIIVITGCSVPSTPTAEVSASTAPTGTPAPTDAATTVDFGPTPDTTGRLACSTALPDDLVAALVPGLRAVDTLTDSAHIAGSEAFVPGAGGIVCDRSNGVAPLDDHVPGRTGEALFEGVRLSVLPDARAALAEHTEYNGGGTPTACGASDSARVYCTADVLAGSAWVHLASTRLQDDADATAEQAQPAFDALLSAVVRQVSGSPLGTASDETSTDDGSITTCDAGNVNAVTATELAVGPFVNSSTAPEADDFARNRVGGASCVFIGTAGSYPTADALFAQVPDAGWIVQRRLAAGTVARAERLDVDGLGARDAAWRTCDDDACTVDVVQDGDWTHYVLFRRAAPDASGAIARWVASSFGS
;
A
#
# COMPACT_ATOMS: atom_id res chain seq x y z
N MET A 1 14.59 23.10 39.96
CA MET A 1 14.25 24.51 40.29
C MET A 1 15.18 25.41 39.48
N HIS A 2 14.80 25.72 38.25
CA HIS A 2 15.41 26.76 37.41
C HIS A 2 14.39 27.20 36.36
N THR A 3 14.55 28.44 35.94
CA THR A 3 13.50 29.44 35.75
C THR A 3 12.99 29.49 34.30
N PHE A 4 11.69 29.77 34.16
CA PHE A 4 11.05 30.18 32.91
C PHE A 4 11.74 31.40 32.28
N THR A 5 11.82 31.41 30.95
CA THR A 5 11.86 32.68 30.20
C THR A 5 10.87 32.59 29.04
N ARG A 6 9.73 33.30 29.20
CA ARG A 6 8.84 33.73 28.11
C ARG A 6 9.36 35.07 27.58
N GLY A 7 9.38 35.24 26.27
CA GLY A 7 9.55 36.52 25.55
C GLY A 7 9.15 36.30 24.09
N VAL A 8 7.96 36.66 23.60
CA VAL A 8 7.39 38.00 23.29
C VAL A 8 7.77 38.50 21.88
N VAL A 9 6.73 38.53 21.02
CA VAL A 9 6.37 39.51 19.97
C VAL A 9 7.10 39.50 18.62
N GLY A 10 6.29 39.30 17.56
CA GLY A 10 6.49 39.83 16.21
C GLY A 10 5.16 39.88 15.47
N ALA A 11 4.60 41.07 15.29
CA ALA A 11 3.34 41.34 14.60
C ALA A 11 3.57 41.89 13.18
N ALA A 12 2.53 41.78 12.34
CA ALA A 12 2.28 42.41 11.03
C ALA A 12 3.13 41.85 9.86
N VAL A 13 2.57 41.62 8.66
CA VAL A 13 1.93 42.61 7.77
C VAL A 13 0.84 41.97 6.90
N ALA A 14 -0.23 42.73 6.70
CA ALA A 14 -1.33 42.48 5.77
C ALA A 14 -0.92 42.66 4.30
N LEU A 15 -1.42 41.81 3.43
CA LEU A 15 -1.58 42.12 2.00
C LEU A 15 -2.96 41.65 1.54
N ALA A 16 -3.86 42.63 1.42
CA ALA A 16 -5.13 42.49 0.75
C ALA A 16 -4.88 42.20 -0.74
N SER A 17 -5.48 41.14 -1.25
CA SER A 17 -5.62 40.93 -2.70
C SER A 17 -7.08 40.64 -3.01
N ILE A 18 -7.64 41.58 -3.75
CA ILE A 18 -8.98 41.62 -4.33
C ILE A 18 -9.07 40.54 -5.40
N ILE A 19 -10.04 39.62 -5.30
CA ILE A 19 -10.49 38.83 -6.46
C ILE A 19 -11.94 39.19 -6.73
N VAL A 20 -12.12 39.73 -7.93
CA VAL A 20 -13.37 40.21 -8.50
C VAL A 20 -14.27 39.02 -8.81
N ILE A 21 -15.48 39.05 -8.27
CA ILE A 21 -16.60 38.19 -8.67
C ILE A 21 -17.14 38.74 -9.99
N THR A 22 -16.92 38.04 -11.09
CA THR A 22 -17.71 38.19 -12.32
C THR A 22 -18.44 36.89 -12.58
N GLY A 23 -19.74 36.90 -12.32
CA GLY A 23 -20.66 35.88 -12.78
C GLY A 23 -20.96 36.04 -14.27
N CYS A 24 -21.27 34.92 -14.93
CA CYS A 24 -22.14 34.90 -16.09
C CYS A 24 -23.05 33.68 -15.99
N SER A 25 -24.34 33.97 -15.95
CA SER A 25 -25.46 33.05 -15.92
C SER A 25 -25.67 32.37 -17.28
N VAL A 26 -26.24 31.18 -17.17
CA VAL A 26 -26.75 30.21 -18.15
C VAL A 26 -27.60 30.82 -19.30
N PRO A 27 -27.71 30.11 -20.45
CA PRO A 27 -29.06 29.72 -20.85
C PRO A 27 -29.18 28.24 -21.23
N SER A 28 -30.21 27.61 -20.68
CA SER A 28 -30.75 26.30 -21.03
C SER A 28 -31.78 26.48 -22.14
N THR A 29 -31.78 25.62 -23.16
CA THR A 29 -32.96 25.34 -24.02
C THR A 29 -32.70 24.10 -24.91
N PRO A 30 -33.71 23.44 -25.51
CA PRO A 30 -34.43 22.32 -24.94
C PRO A 30 -34.31 21.01 -25.75
N THR A 31 -34.87 19.96 -25.15
CA THR A 31 -35.37 18.67 -25.64
C THR A 31 -35.49 18.47 -27.16
N ALA A 32 -34.93 17.35 -27.64
CA ALA A 32 -35.47 16.61 -28.79
C ALA A 32 -35.49 15.11 -28.44
N GLU A 33 -36.70 14.57 -28.28
CA GLU A 33 -37.00 13.14 -28.34
C GLU A 33 -37.19 12.69 -29.79
N VAL A 34 -37.17 11.36 -29.97
CA VAL A 34 -37.68 10.55 -31.10
C VAL A 34 -36.64 10.20 -32.17
N SER A 35 -36.09 8.98 -32.16
CA SER A 35 -36.75 7.79 -32.73
C SER A 35 -35.82 6.57 -32.75
N ALA A 36 -36.36 5.41 -32.37
CA ALA A 36 -35.75 4.12 -32.62
C ALA A 36 -35.84 3.74 -34.11
N SER A 37 -34.77 3.22 -34.70
CA SER A 37 -34.88 2.33 -35.85
C SER A 37 -33.64 1.46 -36.06
N THR A 38 -33.95 0.20 -36.35
CA THR A 38 -33.19 -1.01 -36.68
C THR A 38 -31.73 -0.95 -37.18
N ALA A 39 -31.00 -1.97 -36.73
CA ALA A 39 -29.63 -2.36 -37.05
C ALA A 39 -29.29 -2.50 -38.55
N PRO A 40 -28.01 -2.34 -38.89
CA PRO A 40 -27.33 -3.16 -39.87
C PRO A 40 -26.35 -4.11 -39.17
N THR A 41 -26.53 -5.39 -39.46
CA THR A 41 -25.58 -6.48 -39.24
C THR A 41 -24.25 -6.14 -39.91
N GLY A 42 -23.20 -6.05 -39.11
CA GLY A 42 -21.82 -5.96 -39.57
C GLY A 42 -20.93 -6.57 -38.51
N THR A 43 -20.88 -7.91 -38.47
CA THR A 43 -19.89 -8.67 -37.71
C THR A 43 -18.50 -8.31 -38.25
N PRO A 44 -17.60 -7.68 -37.46
CA PRO A 44 -16.18 -7.80 -37.72
C PRO A 44 -15.76 -9.19 -37.26
N ALA A 45 -15.04 -9.91 -38.11
CA ALA A 45 -14.47 -11.22 -37.80
C ALA A 45 -13.59 -11.15 -36.53
N PRO A 46 -13.64 -12.14 -35.62
CA PRO A 46 -12.67 -12.25 -34.55
C PRO A 46 -11.40 -12.89 -35.13
N THR A 47 -10.38 -12.10 -35.41
CA THR A 47 -9.03 -12.61 -35.69
C THR A 47 -7.99 -11.58 -35.26
N ASP A 48 -8.02 -11.20 -33.99
CA ASP A 48 -6.78 -11.17 -33.23
C ASP A 48 -6.89 -12.37 -32.30
N ALA A 49 -5.98 -13.33 -32.43
CA ALA A 49 -5.76 -14.26 -31.35
C ALA A 49 -5.26 -13.41 -30.19
N ALA A 50 -6.18 -12.95 -29.32
CA ALA A 50 -5.84 -12.24 -28.12
C ALA A 50 -4.87 -13.15 -27.37
N THR A 51 -3.58 -12.82 -27.40
CA THR A 51 -2.58 -13.54 -26.66
C THR A 51 -2.97 -13.37 -25.20
N THR A 52 -3.60 -14.39 -24.65
CA THR A 52 -4.06 -14.37 -23.27
C THR A 52 -2.83 -14.27 -22.40
N VAL A 53 -2.69 -13.14 -21.71
CA VAL A 53 -1.62 -12.93 -20.73
C VAL A 53 -1.68 -14.07 -19.71
N ASP A 54 -0.53 -14.66 -19.40
CA ASP A 54 -0.44 -15.67 -18.36
C ASP A 54 -0.27 -14.99 -17.01
N PHE A 55 -1.36 -14.93 -16.23
CA PHE A 55 -1.33 -14.33 -14.89
C PHE A 55 -0.86 -15.30 -13.80
N GLY A 56 -0.45 -16.53 -14.17
CA GLY A 56 -0.09 -17.54 -13.20
C GLY A 56 -1.28 -18.05 -12.39
N PRO A 57 -1.01 -18.86 -11.35
CA PRO A 57 -2.05 -19.42 -10.49
C PRO A 57 -2.65 -18.34 -9.57
N THR A 58 -3.98 -18.35 -9.42
CA THR A 58 -4.63 -17.58 -8.35
C THR A 58 -4.51 -18.36 -7.03
N PRO A 59 -4.16 -17.71 -5.91
CA PRO A 59 -4.09 -18.38 -4.61
C PRO A 59 -5.41 -19.02 -4.24
N ASP A 60 -5.37 -20.23 -3.66
CA ASP A 60 -6.56 -20.85 -3.11
C ASP A 60 -7.05 -20.03 -1.90
N THR A 61 -8.29 -19.56 -2.00
CA THR A 61 -8.98 -18.77 -0.98
C THR A 61 -10.01 -19.59 -0.21
N THR A 62 -10.18 -20.87 -0.53
CA THR A 62 -11.16 -21.76 0.09
C THR A 62 -10.88 -21.88 1.59
N GLY A 63 -11.87 -21.52 2.41
CA GLY A 63 -11.75 -21.58 3.87
C GLY A 63 -10.87 -20.49 4.49
N ARG A 64 -10.37 -19.51 3.71
CA ARG A 64 -9.67 -18.34 4.27
C ARG A 64 -10.63 -17.47 5.08
N LEU A 65 -10.10 -16.89 6.15
CA LEU A 65 -10.82 -15.94 6.99
C LEU A 65 -11.13 -14.68 6.19
N ALA A 66 -12.42 -14.33 6.05
CA ALA A 66 -12.84 -13.11 5.38
C ALA A 66 -12.45 -11.86 6.19
N CYS A 67 -12.06 -10.77 5.52
CA CYS A 67 -11.65 -9.53 6.19
C CYS A 67 -12.75 -8.86 7.01
N SER A 68 -14.03 -9.05 6.68
CA SER A 68 -15.15 -8.59 7.52
C SER A 68 -15.27 -9.36 8.83
N THR A 69 -14.79 -10.60 8.87
CA THR A 69 -14.76 -11.43 10.07
C THR A 69 -13.49 -11.19 10.88
N ALA A 70 -12.36 -10.99 10.19
CA ALA A 70 -11.07 -10.70 10.81
C ALA A 70 -11.04 -9.30 11.45
N LEU A 71 -11.64 -8.30 10.81
CA LEU A 71 -11.83 -6.95 11.32
C LEU A 71 -13.34 -6.64 11.44
N PRO A 72 -13.98 -6.98 12.57
CA PRO A 72 -15.40 -6.71 12.79
C PRO A 72 -15.69 -5.20 12.85
N ASP A 73 -16.72 -4.75 12.13
CA ASP A 73 -17.01 -3.32 11.96
C ASP A 73 -17.34 -2.61 13.28
N ASP A 74 -17.98 -3.30 14.23
CA ASP A 74 -18.31 -2.74 15.54
C ASP A 74 -17.07 -2.47 16.40
N LEU A 75 -16.10 -3.39 16.38
CA LEU A 75 -14.84 -3.24 17.11
C LEU A 75 -13.92 -2.22 16.43
N VAL A 76 -13.88 -2.19 15.10
CA VAL A 76 -13.14 -1.17 14.35
C VAL A 76 -13.73 0.21 14.63
N ALA A 77 -15.05 0.38 14.54
CA ALA A 77 -15.70 1.67 14.79
C ALA A 77 -15.55 2.16 16.23
N ALA A 78 -15.42 1.26 17.20
CA ALA A 78 -15.12 1.62 18.59
C ALA A 78 -13.70 2.16 18.77
N LEU A 79 -12.75 1.72 17.95
CA LEU A 79 -11.36 2.17 17.99
C LEU A 79 -11.15 3.43 17.14
N VAL A 80 -11.55 3.37 15.87
CA VAL A 80 -11.46 4.44 14.87
C VAL A 80 -12.81 4.58 14.15
N PRO A 81 -13.63 5.58 14.49
CA PRO A 81 -14.94 5.77 13.87
C PRO A 81 -14.87 6.10 12.37
N GLY A 82 -15.89 5.70 11.61
CA GLY A 82 -16.10 6.16 10.23
C GLY A 82 -15.23 5.50 9.16
N LEU A 83 -14.43 4.48 9.50
CA LEU A 83 -13.64 3.74 8.53
C LEU A 83 -14.49 2.83 7.65
N ARG A 84 -14.05 2.60 6.41
CA ARG A 84 -14.65 1.65 5.46
C ARG A 84 -13.65 0.56 5.09
N ALA A 85 -14.16 -0.59 4.64
CA ALA A 85 -13.32 -1.61 4.03
C ALA A 85 -12.61 -1.08 2.78
N VAL A 86 -11.33 -1.43 2.66
CA VAL A 86 -10.48 -1.14 1.51
C VAL A 86 -9.75 -2.42 1.14
N ASP A 87 -9.72 -2.75 -0.14
CA ASP A 87 -8.81 -3.74 -0.70
C ASP A 87 -7.66 -2.97 -1.35
N THR A 88 -6.56 -2.80 -0.62
CA THR A 88 -5.45 -1.96 -1.06
C THR A 88 -4.89 -2.41 -2.40
N LEU A 89 -4.88 -3.71 -2.69
CA LEU A 89 -4.41 -4.22 -3.98
C LEU A 89 -5.28 -3.78 -5.15
N THR A 90 -6.59 -3.60 -4.96
CA THR A 90 -7.53 -3.28 -6.05
C THR A 90 -8.12 -1.89 -6.02
N ASP A 91 -8.08 -1.19 -4.90
CA ASP A 91 -8.68 0.14 -4.72
C ASP A 91 -7.66 1.28 -4.87
N SER A 92 -6.37 1.00 -4.67
CA SER A 92 -5.29 1.99 -4.75
C SER A 92 -4.59 1.97 -6.12
N ALA A 93 -4.50 3.14 -6.75
CA ALA A 93 -3.79 3.30 -8.02
C ALA A 93 -2.30 2.98 -7.89
N HIS A 94 -1.68 3.45 -6.80
CA HIS A 94 -0.27 3.18 -6.46
C HIS A 94 -0.20 2.44 -5.13
N ILE A 95 0.49 1.30 -5.13
CA ILE A 95 0.65 0.46 -3.94
C ILE A 95 2.12 0.23 -3.65
N ALA A 96 2.45 -0.03 -2.39
CA ALA A 96 3.73 -0.66 -2.11
C ALA A 96 3.58 -2.14 -2.50
N GLY A 97 4.36 -2.62 -3.47
CA GLY A 97 4.26 -4.03 -3.90
C GLY A 97 4.54 -5.04 -2.78
N SER A 98 5.12 -4.59 -1.65
CA SER A 98 5.27 -5.40 -0.43
C SER A 98 3.95 -5.86 0.18
N GLU A 99 2.85 -5.15 -0.08
CA GLU A 99 1.51 -5.51 0.41
C GLU A 99 0.99 -6.85 -0.14
N ALA A 100 1.63 -7.37 -1.19
CA ALA A 100 1.30 -8.64 -1.79
C ALA A 100 2.03 -9.84 -1.18
N PHE A 101 3.10 -9.63 -0.40
CA PHE A 101 3.90 -10.73 0.10
C PHE A 101 3.13 -11.63 1.06
N VAL A 102 2.42 -11.06 2.04
CA VAL A 102 1.62 -11.86 2.99
C VAL A 102 0.50 -12.64 2.27
N PRO A 103 -0.32 -12.04 1.40
CA PRO A 103 -1.29 -12.79 0.60
C PRO A 103 -0.66 -13.89 -0.26
N GLY A 104 0.49 -13.60 -0.88
CA GLY A 104 1.28 -14.55 -1.69
C GLY A 104 1.83 -15.72 -0.86
N ALA A 105 2.24 -15.46 0.38
CA ALA A 105 2.69 -16.45 1.36
C ALA A 105 1.53 -17.24 2.02
N GLY A 106 0.31 -17.13 1.49
CA GLY A 106 -0.87 -17.83 2.01
C GLY A 106 -1.62 -17.12 3.14
N GLY A 107 -1.15 -15.94 3.54
CA GLY A 107 -1.77 -15.12 4.58
C GLY A 107 -2.94 -14.26 4.11
N ILE A 108 -3.33 -13.31 4.95
CA ILE A 108 -4.33 -12.27 4.64
C ILE A 108 -3.84 -10.90 5.08
N VAL A 109 -4.22 -9.88 4.31
CA VAL A 109 -4.12 -8.47 4.70
C VAL A 109 -5.52 -7.88 4.60
N CYS A 110 -5.94 -7.19 5.65
CA CYS A 110 -7.25 -6.58 5.74
C CYS A 110 -7.12 -5.14 6.21
N ASP A 111 -7.72 -4.22 5.44
CA ASP A 111 -7.65 -2.80 5.74
C ASP A 111 -9.03 -2.21 5.98
N ARG A 112 -9.06 -1.26 6.91
CA ARG A 112 -10.14 -0.30 7.12
C ARG A 112 -9.50 1.08 7.10
N SER A 113 -9.97 2.00 6.26
CA SER A 113 -9.43 3.35 6.23
C SER A 113 -10.49 4.41 5.92
N ASN A 114 -10.13 5.67 6.14
CA ASN A 114 -10.94 6.83 5.73
C ASN A 114 -10.77 7.18 4.23
N GLY A 115 -9.96 6.41 3.49
CA GLY A 115 -9.72 6.60 2.06
C GLY A 115 -8.60 7.59 1.71
N VAL A 116 -7.93 8.17 2.71
CA VAL A 116 -6.67 8.90 2.52
C VAL A 116 -5.53 7.89 2.35
N ALA A 117 -4.52 8.18 1.53
CA ALA A 117 -3.38 7.29 1.38
C ALA A 117 -2.43 7.40 2.59
N PRO A 118 -1.85 6.30 3.10
CA PRO A 118 -0.84 6.36 4.17
C PRO A 118 0.38 7.22 3.79
N LEU A 119 0.73 7.26 2.49
CA LEU A 119 1.83 8.06 1.96
C LEU A 119 1.61 9.57 2.08
N ASP A 120 0.34 10.01 2.15
CA ASP A 120 -0.03 11.41 2.28
C ASP A 120 0.11 11.94 3.72
N ASP A 121 0.16 11.04 4.71
CA ASP A 121 0.26 11.35 6.15
C ASP A 121 1.65 11.86 6.59
N HIS A 122 2.63 11.82 5.69
CA HIS A 122 4.04 12.12 5.98
C HIS A 122 4.54 13.44 5.37
N VAL A 123 3.71 14.22 4.67
CA VAL A 123 4.16 15.44 3.98
C VAL A 123 4.06 16.67 4.89
N PRO A 124 5.20 17.28 5.32
CA PRO A 124 5.17 18.52 6.09
C PRO A 124 4.58 19.66 5.26
N GLY A 125 3.61 20.38 5.80
CA GLY A 125 2.99 21.55 5.14
C GLY A 125 1.52 21.40 4.76
N ARG A 126 0.92 20.22 4.95
CA ARG A 126 -0.50 19.93 4.69
C ARG A 126 -1.46 20.46 5.76
N THR A 127 -1.31 21.74 6.11
CA THR A 127 -2.26 22.38 7.05
C THR A 127 -3.63 22.49 6.38
N GLY A 128 -4.60 21.68 6.82
CA GLY A 128 -5.99 21.70 6.34
C GLY A 128 -6.38 20.55 5.39
N GLU A 129 -5.50 19.59 5.11
CA GLU A 129 -5.84 18.37 4.37
C GLU A 129 -6.26 17.24 5.31
N ALA A 130 -7.05 16.29 4.79
CA ALA A 130 -7.41 15.09 5.53
C ALA A 130 -6.16 14.23 5.76
N LEU A 131 -5.96 13.80 7.00
CA LEU A 131 -4.86 12.90 7.39
C LEU A 131 -5.34 11.44 7.37
N PHE A 132 -4.39 10.52 7.28
CA PHE A 132 -4.69 9.09 7.26
C PHE A 132 -5.24 8.62 8.61
N GLU A 133 -6.33 7.88 8.56
CA GLU A 133 -6.84 7.08 9.67
C GLU A 133 -7.16 5.69 9.16
N GLY A 134 -6.81 4.68 9.96
CA GLY A 134 -7.02 3.31 9.53
C GLY A 134 -6.71 2.27 10.58
N VAL A 135 -7.13 1.05 10.26
CA VAL A 135 -6.79 -0.18 10.95
C VAL A 135 -6.34 -1.19 9.89
N ARG A 136 -5.13 -1.71 10.06
CA ARG A 136 -4.53 -2.73 9.19
C ARG A 136 -4.29 -3.99 9.99
N LEU A 137 -4.71 -5.12 9.44
CA LEU A 137 -4.43 -6.46 9.96
C LEU A 137 -3.64 -7.22 8.91
N SER A 138 -2.49 -7.77 9.32
CA SER A 138 -1.74 -8.75 8.55
C SER A 138 -1.66 -10.05 9.35
N VAL A 139 -1.90 -11.19 8.69
CA VAL A 139 -1.82 -12.51 9.31
C VAL A 139 -0.94 -13.40 8.44
N LEU A 140 0.25 -13.74 8.95
CA LEU A 140 1.18 -14.67 8.32
C LEU A 140 1.03 -16.06 8.97
N PRO A 141 0.54 -17.09 8.24
CA PRO A 141 0.43 -18.45 8.76
C PRO A 141 1.80 -19.06 9.03
N ASP A 142 1.86 -19.99 9.99
CA ASP A 142 3.10 -20.73 10.33
C ASP A 142 4.33 -19.83 10.51
N ALA A 143 4.24 -18.85 11.41
CA ALA A 143 5.22 -17.77 11.57
C ALA A 143 5.70 -17.63 13.01
N ARG A 144 5.72 -18.76 13.75
CA ARG A 144 6.12 -18.78 15.16
C ARG A 144 7.58 -18.41 15.35
N ALA A 145 8.48 -18.93 14.52
CA ALA A 145 9.90 -18.62 14.62
C ALA A 145 10.19 -17.22 14.07
N ALA A 146 9.56 -16.80 12.98
CA ALA A 146 9.58 -15.42 12.49
C ALA A 146 9.21 -14.38 13.57
N LEU A 147 8.09 -14.56 14.29
CA LEU A 147 7.73 -13.64 15.38
C LEU A 147 8.73 -13.68 16.54
N ALA A 148 9.30 -14.85 16.85
CA ALA A 148 10.31 -14.97 17.89
C ALA A 148 11.57 -14.17 17.55
N GLU A 149 12.04 -14.24 16.29
CA GLU A 149 13.16 -13.45 15.78
C GLU A 149 12.85 -11.94 15.83
N HIS A 150 11.68 -11.52 15.35
CA HIS A 150 11.21 -10.14 15.45
C HIS A 150 11.22 -9.62 16.89
N THR A 151 10.70 -10.42 17.82
CA THR A 151 10.60 -10.05 19.25
C THR A 151 11.97 -9.99 19.92
N GLU A 152 12.88 -10.91 19.58
CA GLU A 152 14.26 -10.91 20.08
C GLU A 152 15.00 -9.64 19.63
N TYR A 153 14.85 -9.26 18.35
CA TYR A 153 15.43 -8.03 17.82
C TYR A 153 14.94 -6.78 18.58
N ASN A 154 13.64 -6.72 18.88
CA ASN A 154 13.03 -5.62 19.63
C ASN A 154 13.31 -5.65 21.15
N GLY A 155 14.20 -6.53 21.62
CA GLY A 155 14.61 -6.61 23.02
C GLY A 155 13.53 -7.16 23.96
N GLY A 156 12.55 -7.91 23.44
CA GLY A 156 11.47 -8.50 24.23
C GLY A 156 10.47 -7.50 24.78
N GLY A 157 10.28 -6.36 24.10
CA GLY A 157 9.28 -5.34 24.45
C GLY A 157 7.85 -5.88 24.50
N THR A 158 6.93 -5.07 25.05
CA THR A 158 5.51 -5.44 25.14
C THR A 158 4.94 -5.69 23.74
N PRO A 159 4.30 -6.85 23.49
CA PRO A 159 3.76 -7.24 22.17
C PRO A 159 2.54 -6.41 21.73
N THR A 160 2.17 -5.40 22.51
CA THR A 160 1.04 -4.51 22.27
C THR A 160 1.34 -3.16 22.90
N ALA A 161 1.23 -2.08 22.12
CA ALA A 161 1.48 -0.74 22.60
C ALA A 161 0.61 0.27 21.86
N CYS A 162 -0.11 1.12 22.60
CA CYS A 162 -0.62 2.39 22.11
C CYS A 162 0.30 3.53 22.55
N GLY A 163 0.58 4.46 21.63
CA GLY A 163 1.39 5.63 21.90
C GLY A 163 0.96 6.83 21.06
N ALA A 164 1.31 8.02 21.53
CA ALA A 164 1.20 9.23 20.72
C ALA A 164 2.50 9.38 19.90
N SER A 165 2.40 9.37 18.56
CA SER A 165 3.58 9.63 17.72
C SER A 165 3.95 11.11 17.71
N ASP A 166 2.95 11.97 17.87
CA ASP A 166 3.02 13.42 17.99
C ASP A 166 1.79 13.94 18.75
N SER A 167 1.61 15.26 18.82
CA SER A 167 0.46 15.89 19.49
C SER A 167 -0.87 15.78 18.73
N ALA A 168 -0.91 15.06 17.62
CA ALA A 168 -2.05 14.99 16.72
C ALA A 168 -2.51 13.55 16.43
N ARG A 169 -1.77 12.51 16.85
CA ARG A 169 -2.07 11.13 16.45
C ARG A 169 -1.82 10.11 17.55
N VAL A 170 -2.66 9.09 17.58
CA VAL A 170 -2.47 7.85 18.34
C VAL A 170 -2.24 6.70 17.40
N TYR A 171 -1.19 5.94 17.69
CA TYR A 171 -0.83 4.71 17.01
C TYR A 171 -0.90 3.58 18.01
N CYS A 172 -1.60 2.50 17.65
CA CYS A 172 -1.56 1.26 18.40
C CYS A 172 -1.08 0.14 17.50
N THR A 173 -0.16 -0.68 17.99
CA THR A 173 0.36 -1.85 17.28
C THR A 173 0.37 -3.07 18.19
N ALA A 174 0.22 -4.25 17.60
CA ALA A 174 0.44 -5.52 18.27
C ALA A 174 0.98 -6.59 17.34
N ASP A 175 1.87 -7.40 17.88
CA ASP A 175 2.51 -8.54 17.24
C ASP A 175 2.38 -9.77 18.16
N VAL A 176 1.45 -10.67 17.82
CA VAL A 176 1.09 -11.82 18.68
C VAL A 176 0.89 -13.10 17.89
N LEU A 177 0.94 -14.24 18.58
CA LEU A 177 0.55 -15.53 18.00
C LEU A 177 -0.94 -15.79 18.17
N ALA A 178 -1.55 -16.25 17.09
CA ALA A 178 -2.87 -16.90 17.08
C ALA A 178 -2.71 -18.32 16.55
N GLY A 179 -2.40 -19.27 17.45
CA GLY A 179 -1.98 -20.61 17.07
C GLY A 179 -0.53 -20.64 16.57
N SER A 180 -0.31 -21.00 15.31
CA SER A 180 0.99 -20.89 14.61
C SER A 180 1.15 -19.59 13.82
N ALA A 181 0.06 -18.85 13.57
CA ALA A 181 0.10 -17.63 12.78
C ALA A 181 0.60 -16.42 13.59
N TRP A 182 1.40 -15.57 12.94
CA TRP A 182 1.73 -14.22 13.42
C TRP A 182 0.63 -13.26 12.98
N VAL A 183 -0.04 -12.66 13.96
CA VAL A 183 -1.00 -11.57 13.80
C VAL A 183 -0.29 -10.25 14.08
N HIS A 184 -0.19 -9.40 13.05
CA HIS A 184 0.19 -8.00 13.17
C HIS A 184 -1.06 -7.13 13.03
N LEU A 185 -1.41 -6.38 14.06
CA LEU A 185 -2.54 -5.44 14.05
C LEU A 185 -2.02 -4.04 14.31
N ALA A 186 -2.32 -3.09 13.43
CA ALA A 186 -1.95 -1.70 13.55
C ALA A 186 -3.16 -0.79 13.39
N SER A 187 -3.14 0.36 14.08
CA SER A 187 -4.14 1.41 13.89
C SER A 187 -3.52 2.80 14.00
N THR A 188 -4.14 3.74 13.31
CA THR A 188 -3.82 5.17 13.33
C THR A 188 -5.11 5.95 13.47
N ARG A 189 -5.16 6.85 14.45
CA ARG A 189 -6.30 7.72 14.73
C ARG A 189 -5.82 9.14 15.03
N LEU A 190 -6.56 10.14 14.56
CA LEU A 190 -6.28 11.55 14.87
C LEU A 190 -6.73 11.90 16.30
N GLN A 191 -5.95 12.73 16.98
CA GLN A 191 -6.25 13.33 18.27
C GLN A 191 -7.12 14.58 18.08
N ASP A 192 -8.34 14.41 17.60
CA ASP A 192 -9.31 15.50 17.39
C ASP A 192 -10.38 15.60 18.49
N ASP A 193 -10.49 14.58 19.35
CA ASP A 193 -11.37 14.56 20.52
C ASP A 193 -10.66 14.14 21.82
N ALA A 194 -11.40 14.23 22.92
CA ALA A 194 -10.91 13.88 24.24
C ALA A 194 -10.83 12.36 24.50
N ASP A 195 -11.32 11.50 23.58
CA ASP A 195 -11.33 10.03 23.65
C ASP A 195 -10.27 9.39 22.72
N ALA A 196 -9.55 10.20 21.95
CA ALA A 196 -8.52 9.79 21.00
C ALA A 196 -7.12 9.73 21.62
N THR A 197 -6.97 9.65 22.94
CA THR A 197 -5.65 9.46 23.59
C THR A 197 -5.21 8.00 23.60
N ALA A 198 -3.91 7.73 23.78
CA ALA A 198 -3.38 6.38 23.80
C ALA A 198 -4.01 5.53 24.92
N GLU A 199 -4.19 6.12 26.10
CA GLU A 199 -4.79 5.46 27.27
C GLU A 199 -6.26 5.10 27.05
N GLN A 200 -7.00 5.89 26.26
CA GLN A 200 -8.41 5.64 25.94
C GLN A 200 -8.59 4.71 24.74
N ALA A 201 -7.65 4.71 23.79
CA ALA A 201 -7.65 3.79 22.65
C ALA A 201 -7.30 2.36 23.08
N GLN A 202 -6.43 2.18 24.07
CA GLN A 202 -5.92 0.87 24.48
C GLN A 202 -7.01 -0.18 24.75
N PRO A 203 -8.09 0.08 25.53
CA PRO A 203 -9.12 -0.93 25.78
C PRO A 203 -9.88 -1.36 24.52
N ALA A 204 -10.13 -0.44 23.58
CA ALA A 204 -10.79 -0.75 22.32
C ALA A 204 -9.86 -1.56 21.41
N PHE A 205 -8.57 -1.23 21.39
CA PHE A 205 -7.54 -1.96 20.67
C PHE A 205 -7.39 -3.40 21.21
N ASP A 206 -7.30 -3.58 22.53
CA ASP A 206 -7.21 -4.90 23.16
C ASP A 206 -8.43 -5.77 22.88
N ALA A 207 -9.63 -5.17 22.84
CA ALA A 207 -10.87 -5.86 22.49
C ALA A 207 -10.86 -6.33 21.03
N LEU A 208 -10.42 -5.48 20.10
CA LEU A 208 -10.24 -5.84 18.69
C LEU A 208 -9.20 -6.95 18.54
N LEU A 209 -8.01 -6.80 19.13
CA LEU A 209 -6.94 -7.80 19.10
C LEU A 209 -7.42 -9.16 19.64
N SER A 210 -8.15 -9.17 20.76
CA SER A 210 -8.70 -10.38 21.35
C SER A 210 -9.73 -11.07 20.44
N ALA A 211 -10.49 -10.30 19.65
CA ALA A 211 -11.39 -10.86 18.65
C ALA A 211 -10.62 -11.44 17.46
N VAL A 212 -9.65 -10.69 16.92
CA VAL A 212 -8.78 -11.13 15.82
C VAL A 212 -8.09 -12.46 16.17
N VAL A 213 -7.40 -12.51 17.31
CA VAL A 213 -6.66 -13.72 17.75
C VAL A 213 -7.58 -14.94 17.84
N ARG A 214 -8.80 -14.76 18.34
CA ARG A 214 -9.79 -15.84 18.45
C ARG A 214 -10.24 -16.34 17.09
N GLN A 215 -10.52 -15.43 16.15
CA GLN A 215 -10.94 -15.78 14.78
C GLN A 215 -9.81 -16.48 14.03
N VAL A 216 -8.59 -15.94 14.08
CA VAL A 216 -7.42 -16.51 13.42
C VAL A 216 -7.10 -17.90 13.98
N SER A 217 -7.08 -18.06 15.31
CA SER A 217 -6.81 -19.36 15.97
C SER A 217 -7.84 -20.44 15.61
N GLY A 218 -9.09 -20.05 15.32
CA GLY A 218 -10.16 -20.95 14.89
C GLY A 218 -10.21 -21.19 13.38
N SER A 219 -9.31 -20.59 12.61
CA SER A 219 -9.27 -20.66 11.14
C SER A 219 -8.10 -21.55 10.66
N PRO A 220 -8.10 -21.96 9.38
CA PRO A 220 -6.96 -22.67 8.80
C PRO A 220 -5.62 -21.94 8.93
N LEU A 221 -5.62 -20.59 8.98
CA LEU A 221 -4.41 -19.78 9.13
C LEU A 221 -3.71 -20.07 10.47
N GLY A 222 -4.47 -20.17 11.56
CA GLY A 222 -3.93 -20.37 12.91
C GLY A 222 -3.43 -21.80 13.17
N THR A 223 -3.77 -22.75 12.30
CA THR A 223 -3.35 -24.16 12.39
C THR A 223 -2.43 -24.58 11.25
N ALA A 224 -2.09 -23.67 10.33
CA ALA A 224 -1.19 -23.95 9.22
C ALA A 224 0.18 -24.37 9.75
N SER A 225 0.80 -25.33 9.08
CA SER A 225 2.16 -25.78 9.34
C SER A 225 2.78 -26.14 7.99
N ASP A 226 3.78 -25.37 7.58
CA ASP A 226 4.61 -25.65 6.42
C ASP A 226 6.01 -25.99 6.91
N GLU A 227 6.27 -27.30 7.04
CA GLU A 227 7.59 -27.83 7.42
C GLU A 227 8.73 -27.39 6.47
N THR A 228 8.38 -26.84 5.30
CA THR A 228 9.30 -26.34 4.28
C THR A 228 9.58 -24.85 4.38
N SER A 229 8.94 -24.12 5.29
CA SER A 229 9.16 -22.69 5.40
C SER A 229 10.50 -22.39 6.07
N THR A 230 11.36 -21.68 5.34
CA THR A 230 12.54 -21.05 5.93
C THR A 230 12.13 -19.66 6.40
N ASP A 231 12.04 -19.48 7.71
CA ASP A 231 11.91 -18.17 8.33
C ASP A 231 13.22 -17.41 8.07
N ASP A 232 13.20 -16.49 7.12
CA ASP A 232 14.28 -15.57 6.80
C ASP A 232 13.70 -14.16 6.84
N GLY A 233 14.20 -13.32 7.75
CA GLY A 233 13.84 -11.90 7.84
C GLY A 233 14.75 -10.99 7.02
N SER A 234 15.67 -11.54 6.21
CA SER A 234 16.65 -10.75 5.47
C SER A 234 15.99 -9.82 4.46
N ILE A 235 16.50 -8.59 4.42
CA ILE A 235 16.07 -7.52 3.52
C ILE A 235 16.63 -7.71 2.10
N THR A 236 15.87 -7.29 1.10
CA THR A 236 16.34 -7.28 -0.29
C THR A 236 17.54 -6.36 -0.45
N THR A 237 18.61 -6.86 -1.08
CA THR A 237 19.72 -6.01 -1.50
C THR A 237 19.38 -5.33 -2.83
N CYS A 238 19.41 -4.00 -2.84
CA CYS A 238 19.01 -3.21 -4.00
C CYS A 238 20.17 -2.36 -4.52
N ASP A 239 20.13 -2.05 -5.81
CA ASP A 239 21.00 -1.08 -6.47
C ASP A 239 20.17 0.05 -7.06
N ALA A 240 20.57 1.30 -6.81
CA ALA A 240 19.85 2.48 -7.29
C ALA A 240 20.26 2.89 -8.72
N GLY A 241 21.26 2.27 -9.34
CA GLY A 241 21.83 2.68 -10.61
C GLY A 241 20.80 2.75 -11.74
N ASN A 242 19.93 1.75 -11.84
CA ASN A 242 18.90 1.69 -12.90
C ASN A 242 17.85 2.80 -12.76
N VAL A 243 17.40 3.10 -11.53
CA VAL A 243 16.42 4.19 -11.30
C VAL A 243 17.09 5.57 -11.37
N ASN A 244 18.34 5.69 -10.94
CA ASN A 244 19.13 6.92 -11.08
C ASN A 244 19.41 7.28 -12.54
N ALA A 245 19.46 6.29 -13.45
CA ALA A 245 19.63 6.54 -14.88
C ALA A 245 18.40 7.23 -15.53
N VAL A 246 17.23 7.22 -14.88
CA VAL A 246 15.99 7.77 -15.44
C VAL A 246 15.39 8.92 -14.64
N THR A 247 15.94 9.23 -13.46
CA THR A 247 15.46 10.26 -12.55
C THR A 247 16.27 11.54 -12.64
N ALA A 248 15.68 12.65 -12.19
CA ALA A 248 16.34 13.96 -12.15
C ALA A 248 17.06 14.21 -10.82
N THR A 249 16.69 13.47 -9.77
CA THR A 249 17.25 13.54 -8.43
C THR A 249 18.05 12.27 -8.17
N GLU A 250 19.25 12.39 -7.60
CA GLU A 250 20.01 11.23 -7.15
C GLU A 250 19.27 10.55 -5.99
N LEU A 251 18.91 9.29 -6.20
CA LEU A 251 18.28 8.43 -5.22
C LEU A 251 19.32 7.53 -4.57
N ALA A 252 19.13 7.30 -3.28
CA ALA A 252 19.81 6.26 -2.54
C ALA A 252 18.82 5.15 -2.18
N VAL A 253 19.34 3.96 -1.90
CA VAL A 253 18.51 2.92 -1.29
C VAL A 253 18.13 3.38 0.12
N GLY A 254 16.84 3.31 0.44
CA GLY A 254 16.31 3.78 1.71
C GLY A 254 17.03 3.13 2.91
N PRO A 255 17.19 3.83 4.04
CA PRO A 255 17.95 3.35 5.21
C PRO A 255 17.40 2.05 5.83
N PHE A 256 16.24 1.57 5.37
CA PHE A 256 15.73 0.23 5.70
C PHE A 256 16.76 -0.87 5.42
N VAL A 257 17.71 -0.67 4.50
CA VAL A 257 18.74 -1.68 4.18
C VAL A 257 19.87 -1.80 5.23
N ASN A 258 19.84 -0.98 6.28
CA ASN A 258 20.79 -1.04 7.40
C ASN A 258 20.12 -0.59 8.71
N SER A 259 18.81 -0.84 8.81
CA SER A 259 17.98 -0.26 9.85
C SER A 259 18.12 -1.02 11.17
N SER A 260 18.15 -0.25 12.27
CA SER A 260 18.02 -0.76 13.63
C SER A 260 16.57 -1.19 13.95
N THR A 261 15.80 -1.62 12.96
CA THR A 261 14.39 -2.02 13.08
C THR A 261 14.26 -3.51 12.83
N ALA A 262 13.42 -4.17 13.62
CA ALA A 262 13.17 -5.59 13.45
C ALA A 262 12.52 -5.87 12.08
N PRO A 263 12.82 -7.01 11.43
CA PRO A 263 12.08 -7.45 10.27
C PRO A 263 10.59 -7.59 10.58
N GLU A 264 9.73 -7.15 9.68
CA GLU A 264 8.27 -7.20 9.82
C GLU A 264 7.70 -8.47 9.17
N ALA A 265 6.43 -8.79 9.42
CA ALA A 265 5.77 -9.96 8.82
C ALA A 265 5.87 -9.98 7.29
N ASP A 266 5.84 -8.80 6.65
CA ASP A 266 5.98 -8.66 5.19
C ASP A 266 7.40 -9.05 4.70
N ASP A 267 8.44 -8.89 5.53
CA ASP A 267 9.82 -9.31 5.20
C ASP A 267 9.97 -10.83 5.17
N PHE A 268 9.42 -11.51 6.19
CA PHE A 268 9.41 -12.98 6.22
C PHE A 268 8.53 -13.55 5.10
N ALA A 269 7.37 -12.93 4.85
CA ALA A 269 6.49 -13.31 3.76
C ALA A 269 7.18 -13.15 2.40
N ARG A 270 7.93 -12.06 2.19
CA ARG A 270 8.72 -11.82 0.98
C ARG A 270 9.67 -12.98 0.73
N ASN A 271 10.46 -13.35 1.73
CA ASN A 271 11.47 -14.39 1.56
C ASN A 271 10.84 -15.77 1.36
N ARG A 272 9.70 -16.06 2.03
CA ARG A 272 8.94 -17.31 1.80
C ARG A 272 8.48 -17.45 0.36
N VAL A 273 8.09 -16.35 -0.31
CA VAL A 273 7.67 -16.38 -1.72
C VAL A 273 8.83 -16.15 -2.70
N GLY A 274 10.07 -15.99 -2.22
CA GLY A 274 11.22 -15.67 -3.08
C GLY A 274 11.11 -14.29 -3.75
N GLY A 275 10.36 -13.37 -3.14
CA GLY A 275 10.13 -12.02 -3.67
C GLY A 275 11.26 -11.04 -3.37
N ALA A 276 11.14 -9.85 -3.94
CA ALA A 276 12.07 -8.74 -3.75
C ALA A 276 11.31 -7.43 -3.59
N SER A 277 11.77 -6.53 -2.72
CA SER A 277 11.21 -5.17 -2.62
C SER A 277 12.30 -4.15 -2.32
N CYS A 278 12.25 -3.01 -3.01
CA CYS A 278 13.21 -1.93 -2.88
C CYS A 278 12.48 -0.61 -2.69
N VAL A 279 12.97 0.17 -1.73
CA VAL A 279 12.55 1.55 -1.50
C VAL A 279 13.73 2.46 -1.81
N PHE A 280 13.53 3.42 -2.69
CA PHE A 280 14.54 4.42 -3.05
C PHE A 280 14.08 5.78 -2.54
N ILE A 281 14.99 6.53 -1.92
CA ILE A 281 14.71 7.84 -1.34
C ILE A 281 15.61 8.90 -1.96
N GLY A 282 15.11 10.14 -2.07
CA GLY A 282 15.93 11.27 -2.49
C GLY A 282 17.05 11.54 -1.49
N THR A 283 18.25 11.81 -2.01
CA THR A 283 19.42 12.20 -1.19
C THR A 283 19.37 13.64 -0.68
N ALA A 284 18.50 14.46 -1.27
CA ALA A 284 18.33 15.87 -0.95
C ALA A 284 17.01 16.10 -0.20
N GLY A 285 17.04 16.08 1.14
CA GLY A 285 15.86 16.34 1.96
C GLY A 285 16.14 16.14 3.45
N SER A 286 15.36 16.81 4.31
CA SER A 286 15.43 16.63 5.77
C SER A 286 14.62 15.44 6.28
N TYR A 287 13.77 14.83 5.43
CA TYR A 287 12.94 13.69 5.78
C TYR A 287 12.96 12.65 4.65
N PRO A 288 13.20 11.36 4.95
CA PRO A 288 13.24 10.32 3.92
C PRO A 288 11.83 9.99 3.44
N THR A 289 11.46 10.46 2.25
CA THR A 289 10.25 10.01 1.53
C THR A 289 10.64 9.09 0.38
N ALA A 290 9.89 8.02 0.17
CA ALA A 290 10.12 7.09 -0.94
C ALA A 290 9.89 7.78 -2.28
N ASP A 291 10.92 7.95 -3.10
CA ASP A 291 10.87 8.61 -4.41
C ASP A 291 10.70 7.62 -5.56
N ALA A 292 11.04 6.36 -5.32
CA ALA A 292 10.67 5.23 -6.16
C ALA A 292 10.49 3.96 -5.32
N LEU A 293 9.66 3.05 -5.80
CA LEU A 293 9.45 1.72 -5.24
C LEU A 293 9.58 0.67 -6.33
N PHE A 294 10.12 -0.48 -5.97
CA PHE A 294 10.17 -1.66 -6.82
C PHE A 294 9.74 -2.87 -6.00
N ALA A 295 8.97 -3.77 -6.58
CA ALA A 295 8.71 -5.07 -6.02
C ALA A 295 8.63 -6.12 -7.11
N GLN A 296 9.06 -7.35 -6.79
CA GLN A 296 8.84 -8.53 -7.60
C GLN A 296 8.24 -9.61 -6.69
N VAL A 297 7.14 -10.20 -7.14
CA VAL A 297 6.40 -11.24 -6.42
C VAL A 297 6.19 -12.41 -7.39
N PRO A 298 6.89 -13.54 -7.18
CA PRO A 298 6.72 -14.72 -8.00
C PRO A 298 5.29 -15.27 -7.96
N ASP A 299 4.83 -15.87 -9.07
CA ASP A 299 3.50 -16.47 -9.22
C ASP A 299 2.33 -15.52 -8.85
N ALA A 300 2.53 -14.20 -8.93
CA ALA A 300 1.60 -13.20 -8.45
C ALA A 300 0.91 -12.36 -9.53
N GLY A 301 0.97 -12.76 -10.80
CA GLY A 301 0.30 -12.09 -11.91
C GLY A 301 -1.22 -11.95 -11.69
N TRP A 302 -1.83 -12.82 -10.89
CA TRP A 302 -3.24 -12.73 -10.48
C TRP A 302 -3.59 -11.39 -9.83
N ILE A 303 -2.63 -10.69 -9.22
CA ILE A 303 -2.84 -9.35 -8.64
C ILE A 303 -3.18 -8.35 -9.74
N VAL A 304 -2.43 -8.37 -10.83
CA VAL A 304 -2.69 -7.53 -12.01
C VAL A 304 -4.03 -7.91 -12.64
N GLN A 305 -4.35 -9.21 -12.68
CA GLN A 305 -5.67 -9.66 -13.14
C GLN A 305 -6.82 -9.07 -12.32
N ARG A 306 -6.69 -9.04 -10.97
CA ARG A 306 -7.68 -8.42 -10.08
C ARG A 306 -7.78 -6.91 -10.29
N ARG A 307 -6.64 -6.21 -10.42
CA ARG A 307 -6.58 -4.76 -10.69
C ARG A 307 -7.23 -4.40 -12.03
N LEU A 308 -7.01 -5.20 -13.07
CA LEU A 308 -7.67 -5.06 -14.39
C LEU A 308 -9.19 -5.33 -14.32
N ALA A 309 -9.64 -6.19 -13.42
CA ALA A 309 -11.05 -6.47 -13.20
C ALA A 309 -11.74 -5.36 -12.38
N ALA A 310 -11.03 -4.79 -11.40
CA ALA A 310 -11.48 -3.65 -10.60
C ALA A 310 -11.45 -2.32 -11.39
N GLY A 311 -10.65 -2.26 -12.46
CA GLY A 311 -10.50 -1.06 -13.28
C GLY A 311 -9.50 -0.04 -12.73
N THR A 312 -8.77 -0.37 -11.67
CA THR A 312 -7.64 0.44 -11.17
C THR A 312 -6.45 0.42 -12.11
N VAL A 313 -6.30 -0.66 -12.89
CA VAL A 313 -5.41 -0.71 -14.06
C VAL A 313 -6.28 -0.76 -15.31
N ALA A 314 -6.04 0.18 -16.23
CA ALA A 314 -6.78 0.25 -17.48
C ALA A 314 -6.13 -0.62 -18.57
N ARG A 315 -6.90 -1.54 -19.18
CA ARG A 315 -6.41 -2.37 -20.29
C ARG A 315 -5.86 -1.55 -21.48
N ALA A 316 -6.39 -0.35 -21.69
CA ALA A 316 -5.97 0.56 -22.76
C ALA A 316 -4.58 1.17 -22.52
N GLU A 317 -4.11 1.21 -21.27
CA GLU A 317 -2.80 1.74 -20.89
C GLU A 317 -1.70 0.65 -20.95
N ARG A 318 -1.87 -0.34 -21.83
CA ARG A 318 -0.85 -1.37 -22.07
C ARG A 318 0.40 -0.71 -22.66
N LEU A 319 1.55 -1.00 -22.08
CA LEU A 319 2.85 -0.57 -22.59
C LEU A 319 3.44 -1.64 -23.52
N ASP A 320 4.09 -1.17 -24.57
CA ASP A 320 4.99 -2.00 -25.38
C ASP A 320 6.38 -1.95 -24.74
N VAL A 321 6.88 -3.10 -24.31
CA VAL A 321 8.15 -3.23 -23.59
C VAL A 321 8.96 -4.32 -24.28
N ASP A 322 10.09 -3.92 -24.86
CA ASP A 322 11.04 -4.86 -25.46
C ASP A 322 11.50 -5.89 -24.42
N GLY A 323 11.55 -7.15 -24.83
CA GLY A 323 11.96 -8.28 -23.97
C GLY A 323 10.81 -9.05 -23.35
N LEU A 324 9.57 -8.54 -23.38
CA LEU A 324 8.40 -9.30 -22.96
C LEU A 324 7.98 -10.35 -24.00
N GLY A 325 7.68 -11.56 -23.52
CA GLY A 325 7.20 -12.66 -24.33
C GLY A 325 5.78 -12.47 -24.84
N ALA A 326 5.34 -13.36 -25.74
CA ALA A 326 4.01 -13.26 -26.34
C ALA A 326 2.84 -13.37 -25.34
N ARG A 327 3.08 -13.94 -24.15
CA ARG A 327 2.08 -14.11 -23.07
C ARG A 327 2.30 -13.16 -21.89
N ASP A 328 3.21 -12.21 -22.05
CA ASP A 328 3.55 -11.22 -21.03
C ASP A 328 2.93 -9.86 -21.37
N ALA A 329 2.84 -8.99 -20.37
CA ALA A 329 2.28 -7.66 -20.56
C ALA A 329 2.72 -6.69 -19.46
N ALA A 330 2.78 -5.42 -19.82
CA ALA A 330 2.95 -4.32 -18.88
C ALA A 330 1.79 -3.32 -19.03
N TRP A 331 1.35 -2.73 -17.93
CA TRP A 331 0.35 -1.66 -17.91
C TRP A 331 0.82 -0.51 -17.06
N ARG A 332 0.55 0.71 -17.52
CA ARG A 332 0.89 1.92 -16.80
C ARG A 332 -0.33 2.56 -16.16
N THR A 333 -0.18 3.07 -14.95
CA THR A 333 -1.18 3.91 -14.29
C THR A 333 -0.49 5.18 -13.83
N CYS A 334 -1.01 6.35 -14.19
CA CYS A 334 -0.44 7.63 -13.80
C CYS A 334 -1.52 8.58 -13.29
N ASP A 335 -1.18 9.35 -12.27
CA ASP A 335 -1.93 10.52 -11.84
C ASP A 335 -0.95 11.67 -11.54
N ASP A 336 -1.40 12.68 -10.81
CA ASP A 336 -0.62 13.87 -10.49
C ASP A 336 0.52 13.62 -9.48
N ASP A 337 0.50 12.50 -8.76
CA ASP A 337 1.47 12.20 -7.72
C ASP A 337 2.56 11.24 -8.20
N ALA A 338 2.16 10.19 -8.92
CA ALA A 338 3.06 9.13 -9.36
C ALA A 338 2.64 8.48 -10.67
N CYS A 339 3.58 7.72 -11.23
CA CYS A 339 3.29 6.72 -12.24
C CYS A 339 3.71 5.35 -11.71
N THR A 340 2.93 4.33 -12.04
CA THR A 340 3.21 2.93 -11.77
C THR A 340 3.21 2.12 -13.04
N VAL A 341 3.99 1.04 -13.04
CA VAL A 341 3.93 0.01 -14.08
C VAL A 341 3.79 -1.36 -13.42
N ASP A 342 2.70 -2.04 -13.77
CA ASP A 342 2.44 -3.44 -13.44
C ASP A 342 2.90 -4.31 -14.59
N VAL A 343 3.94 -5.12 -14.40
CA VAL A 343 4.45 -6.09 -15.39
C VAL A 343 4.07 -7.49 -14.95
N VAL A 344 3.53 -8.28 -15.89
CA VAL A 344 3.32 -9.72 -15.74
C VAL A 344 4.23 -10.43 -16.72
N GLN A 345 5.14 -11.25 -16.20
CA GLN A 345 6.08 -12.06 -16.99
C GLN A 345 6.11 -13.48 -16.45
N ASP A 346 5.81 -14.46 -17.28
CA ASP A 346 5.80 -15.89 -16.90
C ASP A 346 4.93 -16.20 -15.65
N GLY A 347 3.90 -15.39 -15.39
CA GLY A 347 3.03 -15.50 -14.22
C GLY A 347 3.50 -14.72 -12.98
N ASP A 348 4.72 -14.18 -12.99
CA ASP A 348 5.23 -13.30 -11.93
C ASP A 348 4.66 -11.89 -12.07
N TRP A 349 4.62 -11.14 -10.97
CA TRP A 349 4.29 -9.73 -10.96
C TRP A 349 5.48 -8.88 -10.54
N THR A 350 5.87 -7.94 -11.40
CA THR A 350 6.84 -6.90 -11.09
C THR A 350 6.16 -5.55 -11.09
N HIS A 351 6.27 -4.83 -9.98
CA HIS A 351 5.65 -3.54 -9.75
C HIS A 351 6.70 -2.44 -9.62
N TYR A 352 6.53 -1.38 -10.40
CA TYR A 352 7.37 -0.18 -10.36
C TYR A 352 6.51 1.00 -9.94
N VAL A 353 7.01 1.85 -9.05
CA VAL A 353 6.41 3.13 -8.68
C VAL A 353 7.47 4.21 -8.84
N LEU A 354 7.14 5.30 -9.53
CA LEU A 354 8.00 6.47 -9.64
C LEU A 354 7.19 7.74 -9.35
N PHE A 355 7.58 8.45 -8.29
CA PHE A 355 6.90 9.68 -7.90
C PHE A 355 7.37 10.86 -8.75
N ARG A 356 6.46 11.80 -9.07
CA ARG A 356 6.78 12.97 -9.90
C ARG A 356 7.85 13.89 -9.29
N ARG A 357 8.03 13.84 -7.97
CA ARG A 357 9.12 14.55 -7.26
C ARG A 357 10.52 14.03 -7.63
N ALA A 358 10.64 12.76 -8.02
CA ALA A 358 11.90 12.16 -8.46
C ALA A 358 12.20 12.44 -9.94
N ALA A 359 11.15 12.55 -10.75
CA ALA A 359 11.22 12.83 -12.17
C ALA A 359 9.98 13.63 -12.62
N PRO A 360 10.15 14.89 -13.07
CA PRO A 360 9.02 15.70 -13.57
C PRO A 360 8.24 15.02 -14.71
N ASP A 361 8.94 14.28 -15.58
CA ASP A 361 8.35 13.35 -16.55
C ASP A 361 8.37 11.91 -16.01
N ALA A 362 7.61 11.65 -14.94
CA ALA A 362 7.55 10.32 -14.33
C ALA A 362 7.05 9.26 -15.32
N SER A 363 6.13 9.62 -16.22
CA SER A 363 5.53 8.70 -17.20
C SER A 363 6.53 8.17 -18.22
N GLY A 364 7.38 9.05 -18.78
CA GLY A 364 8.46 8.64 -19.67
C GLY A 364 9.62 7.97 -18.93
N ALA A 365 9.94 8.45 -17.72
CA ALA A 365 11.02 7.89 -16.90
C ALA A 365 10.75 6.46 -16.45
N ILE A 366 9.54 6.16 -15.97
CA ILE A 366 9.19 4.81 -15.52
C ILE A 366 9.19 3.80 -16.67
N ALA A 367 8.75 4.21 -17.86
CA ALA A 367 8.80 3.34 -19.04
C ALA A 367 10.24 2.96 -19.43
N ARG A 368 11.19 3.92 -19.32
CA ARG A 368 12.62 3.65 -19.54
C ARG A 368 13.21 2.76 -18.46
N TRP A 369 12.80 2.93 -17.21
CA TRP A 369 13.25 2.07 -16.10
C TRP A 369 12.80 0.62 -16.30
N VAL A 370 11.53 0.43 -16.63
CA VAL A 370 10.96 -0.87 -17.00
C VAL A 370 11.73 -1.47 -18.17
N ALA A 371 11.87 -0.76 -19.29
CA ALA A 371 12.59 -1.27 -20.45
C ALA A 371 14.05 -1.68 -20.13
N SER A 372 14.75 -0.92 -19.28
CA SER A 372 16.11 -1.27 -18.85
C SER A 372 16.21 -2.54 -18.00
N SER A 373 15.10 -2.97 -17.40
CA SER A 373 15.03 -4.19 -16.59
C SER A 373 14.89 -5.46 -17.45
N PHE A 374 14.45 -5.33 -18.70
CA PHE A 374 14.17 -6.44 -19.62
C PHE A 374 15.02 -6.42 -20.91
N GLY A 375 15.67 -5.30 -21.22
CA GLY A 375 16.57 -5.18 -22.36
C GLY A 375 17.96 -5.75 -22.06
N SER A 376 18.21 -6.99 -22.49
CA SER A 376 19.55 -7.59 -22.58
C SER A 376 19.88 -8.02 -24.01
#